data_AF-A0A7X8XZ68-F1
#
_entry.id   AF-A0A7X8XZ68-F1
#
_cell.length_a   1.000
_cell.length_b   1.000
_cell.length_c   1.000
_cell.angle_alpha   90.00
_cell.angle_beta   90.00
_cell.angle_gamma   90.00
#
_symmetry.space_group_name_H-M   'P 1'
#
loop_
_entity.id
_entity.type
_entity.pdbx_description
1 polymer ?
#
loop_
_entity_poly.entity_id
_entity_poly.type
_entity_poly.pdbx_seq_one_letter_code
_entity_poly.pdbx_strand_id
1 'polypeptide(L)'
;MGRFVRVKSHFKKKNGKLATVRSHVREVQNKYGIQTPIKVNLNHKAEGTSLAHVATKVDEKKMKPVSHELNMDVNKIGKSGENFGKILRHELGHIVDSEKVKMSKPTDTWSKNTKEGKKAMKKLRKKSGSKQSAKELFADHFTI
;
A
#
# COMPACT_ATOMS: atom_id res chain seq x y z
N MET A 1 20.55 22.36 -3.78
CA MET A 1 19.55 22.62 -2.73
C MET A 1 18.31 21.76 -3.02
N GLY A 2 18.19 20.56 -2.42
CA GLY A 2 17.10 19.62 -2.69
C GLY A 2 15.88 19.86 -1.81
N ARG A 3 14.66 19.74 -2.37
CA ARG A 3 13.37 19.91 -1.65
C ARG A 3 13.25 18.89 -0.52
N PHE A 4 13.17 19.38 0.72
CA PHE A 4 13.00 18.55 1.91
C PHE A 4 11.54 18.12 2.07
N VAL A 5 11.30 16.81 2.22
CA VAL A 5 9.99 16.23 2.56
C VAL A 5 9.63 16.61 3.99
N ARG A 6 8.57 17.40 4.19
CA ARG A 6 8.10 17.82 5.51
C ARG A 6 7.08 16.82 6.05
N VAL A 7 7.48 16.02 7.03
CA VAL A 7 6.59 15.08 7.73
C VAL A 7 6.18 15.68 9.07
N LYS A 8 4.91 16.06 9.24
CA LYS A 8 4.34 16.45 10.55
C LYS A 8 3.98 15.18 11.33
N SER A 9 4.42 15.10 12.59
CA SER A 9 4.10 14.01 13.53
C SER A 9 3.60 14.62 14.83
N HIS A 10 2.50 14.11 15.36
CA HIS A 10 1.96 14.47 16.68
C HIS A 10 2.48 13.57 17.82
N PHE A 11 3.44 12.68 17.53
CA PHE A 11 3.98 11.73 18.51
C PHE A 11 5.12 12.33 19.33
N LYS A 12 4.89 12.56 20.63
CA LYS A 12 5.97 12.72 21.64
C LYS A 12 6.54 11.33 21.97
N LYS A 13 7.53 10.86 21.19
CA LYS A 13 8.58 9.84 21.52
C LYS A 13 9.09 9.18 20.22
N LYS A 14 10.38 8.85 20.19
CA LYS A 14 11.11 8.21 19.08
C LYS A 14 10.40 6.91 18.64
N ASN A 15 9.58 6.95 17.59
CA ASN A 15 8.85 5.77 17.10
C ASN A 15 9.54 5.15 15.88
N GLY A 16 10.15 3.96 16.06
CA GLY A 16 10.72 3.16 14.97
C GLY A 16 9.73 2.90 13.82
N LYS A 17 8.43 2.85 14.10
CA LYS A 17 7.35 2.70 13.11
C LYS A 17 7.32 3.83 12.07
N LEU A 18 7.59 5.08 12.46
CA LEU A 18 7.63 6.21 11.53
C LEU A 18 8.85 6.15 10.60
N ALA A 19 9.98 5.66 11.11
CA ALA A 19 11.17 5.41 10.30
C ALA A 19 10.93 4.27 9.31
N THR A 20 10.31 3.17 9.76
CA THR A 20 9.87 2.06 8.89
C THR A 20 8.96 2.55 7.77
N VAL A 21 7.94 3.35 8.09
CA VAL A 21 7.03 3.93 7.10
C VAL A 21 7.79 4.74 6.07
N ARG A 22 8.61 5.71 6.51
CA ARG A 22 9.36 6.57 5.58
C ARG A 22 10.29 5.76 4.68
N SER A 23 10.96 4.75 5.23
CA SER A 23 11.86 3.88 4.47
C SER A 23 11.11 3.14 3.36
N HIS A 24 10.00 2.48 3.70
CA HIS A 24 9.22 1.70 2.72
C HIS A 24 8.53 2.60 1.70
N VAL A 25 7.95 3.73 2.10
CA VAL A 25 7.34 4.69 1.17
C VAL A 25 8.38 5.19 0.17
N ARG A 26 9.58 5.56 0.64
CA ARG A 26 10.67 5.99 -0.24
C ARG A 26 11.14 4.87 -1.16
N GLU A 27 11.30 3.66 -0.63
CA GLU A 27 11.69 2.49 -1.43
C GLU A 27 10.69 2.25 -2.56
N VAL A 28 9.39 2.26 -2.26
CA VAL A 28 8.33 2.06 -3.24
C VAL A 28 8.27 3.20 -4.26
N GLN A 29 8.37 4.45 -3.80
CA GLN A 29 8.40 5.61 -4.70
C GLN A 29 9.59 5.56 -5.66
N ASN A 30 10.78 5.18 -5.17
CA ASN A 30 11.97 5.06 -6.00
C ASN A 30 11.90 3.86 -6.95
N LYS A 31 11.53 2.67 -6.44
CA LYS A 31 11.53 1.41 -7.20
C LYS A 31 10.50 1.41 -8.32
N TYR A 32 9.31 1.96 -8.07
CA TYR A 32 8.21 1.97 -9.03
C TYR A 32 8.03 3.33 -9.72
N GLY A 33 8.87 4.32 -9.38
CA GLY A 33 8.79 5.67 -9.94
C GLY A 33 7.44 6.35 -9.66
N ILE A 34 6.90 6.16 -8.45
CA ILE A 34 5.63 6.77 -8.02
C ILE A 34 5.89 8.23 -7.69
N GLN A 35 5.29 9.12 -8.49
CA GLN A 35 5.44 10.57 -8.33
C GLN A 35 4.32 11.17 -7.49
N THR A 36 3.20 10.46 -7.34
CA THR A 36 2.06 10.96 -6.59
C THR A 36 2.42 11.04 -5.09
N PRO A 37 2.05 12.12 -4.40
CA PRO A 37 2.24 12.24 -2.97
C PRO A 37 1.52 11.12 -2.21
N ILE A 38 2.27 10.41 -1.36
CA ILE A 38 1.74 9.41 -0.42
C ILE A 38 1.80 10.01 0.98
N LYS A 39 0.63 10.22 1.58
CA LYS A 39 0.48 10.68 2.95
C LYS A 39 0.11 9.49 3.82
N VAL A 40 0.92 9.21 4.84
CA VAL A 40 0.66 8.10 5.76
C VAL A 40 0.20 8.67 7.10
N ASN A 41 -1.02 8.32 7.51
CA ASN A 41 -1.62 8.68 8.78
C ASN A 41 -1.57 7.47 9.72
N LEU A 42 -0.79 7.57 10.80
CA LEU A 42 -0.73 6.56 11.85
C LEU A 42 -1.72 6.93 12.96
N ASN A 43 -2.92 6.35 12.89
CA ASN A 43 -4.03 6.68 13.78
C ASN A 43 -4.09 5.72 14.99
N HIS A 44 -4.56 6.25 16.13
CA HIS A 44 -4.83 5.45 17.35
C HIS A 44 -6.31 5.07 17.52
N LYS A 45 -7.17 5.68 16.70
CA LYS A 45 -8.61 5.47 16.64
C LYS A 45 -9.00 5.53 15.17
N ALA A 46 -8.85 4.43 14.42
CA ALA A 46 -9.45 4.37 13.11
C ALA A 46 -10.94 4.05 13.26
N GLU A 47 -11.80 4.82 12.60
CA GLU A 47 -13.22 4.51 12.49
C GLU A 47 -13.39 3.41 11.43
N GLY A 48 -13.63 2.17 11.87
CA GLY A 48 -13.88 1.02 10.99
C GLY A 48 -13.29 -0.32 11.44
N THR A 49 -13.62 -1.38 10.70
CA THR A 49 -13.15 -2.75 10.98
C THR A 49 -11.79 -3.09 10.38
N SER A 50 -11.20 -2.23 9.55
CA SER A 50 -9.91 -2.51 8.90
C SER A 50 -8.69 -2.13 9.76
N LEU A 51 -7.57 -2.84 9.57
CA LEU A 51 -6.27 -2.53 10.21
C LEU A 51 -5.54 -1.37 9.51
N ALA A 52 -5.69 -1.29 8.20
CA ALA A 52 -5.22 -0.21 7.36
C ALA A 52 -6.13 -0.07 6.14
N HIS A 53 -6.07 1.09 5.47
CA HIS A 53 -6.69 1.28 4.16
C HIS A 53 -6.00 2.42 3.39
N VAL A 54 -5.97 2.30 2.08
CA VAL A 54 -5.57 3.38 1.16
C VAL A 54 -6.79 4.07 0.57
N ALA A 55 -6.89 5.38 0.78
CA ALA A 55 -7.80 6.25 0.04
C ALA A 55 -7.01 6.96 -1.08
N THR A 56 -7.44 6.78 -2.32
CA THR A 56 -6.83 7.46 -3.48
C THR A 56 -7.73 8.61 -3.92
N LYS A 57 -7.20 9.82 -3.92
CA LYS A 57 -7.89 10.99 -4.47
C LYS A 57 -7.54 11.11 -5.95
N VAL A 58 -8.53 11.06 -6.83
CA VAL A 58 -8.36 11.15 -8.29
C VAL A 58 -8.80 12.54 -8.77
N ASP A 59 -8.04 13.13 -9.69
CA ASP A 59 -8.48 14.32 -10.44
C ASP A 59 -9.50 13.85 -11.48
N GLU A 60 -10.78 14.14 -11.24
CA GLU A 60 -11.89 13.74 -12.12
C GLU A 60 -11.73 14.26 -13.56
N LYS A 61 -11.02 15.40 -13.75
CA LYS A 61 -10.78 15.95 -15.09
C LYS A 61 -9.65 15.24 -15.83
N LYS A 62 -8.63 14.75 -15.11
CA LYS A 62 -7.43 14.12 -15.70
C LYS A 62 -7.42 12.60 -15.58
N MET A 63 -8.37 12.01 -14.85
CA MET A 63 -8.44 10.58 -14.54
C MET A 63 -7.11 10.03 -13.99
N LYS A 64 -6.40 10.86 -13.21
CA LYS A 64 -5.08 10.55 -12.62
C LYS A 64 -5.14 10.71 -11.11
N PRO A 65 -4.47 9.84 -10.33
CA PRO A 65 -4.36 10.02 -8.89
C PRO A 65 -3.59 11.31 -8.58
N VAL A 66 -4.12 12.11 -7.66
CA VAL A 66 -3.55 13.37 -7.17
C VAL A 66 -2.82 13.15 -5.87
N SER A 67 -3.33 12.24 -5.03
CA SER A 67 -2.72 11.89 -3.74
C SER A 67 -3.24 10.54 -3.26
N HIS A 68 -2.38 9.81 -2.55
CA HIS A 68 -2.76 8.64 -1.79
C HIS A 68 -2.69 8.95 -0.29
N GLU A 69 -3.75 8.64 0.44
CA GLU A 69 -3.77 8.68 1.90
C GLU A 69 -3.83 7.24 2.44
N LEU A 70 -2.75 6.79 3.05
CA LEU A 70 -2.67 5.52 3.74
C LEU A 70 -2.99 5.75 5.23
N ASN A 71 -4.13 5.26 5.68
CA ASN A 71 -4.54 5.30 7.07
C ASN A 71 -4.25 3.95 7.73
N MET A 72 -3.46 3.93 8.79
CA MET A 72 -3.13 2.70 9.54
C MET A 72 -3.50 2.84 11.01
N ASP A 73 -4.23 1.87 11.55
CA ASP A 73 -4.53 1.80 12.98
C ASP A 73 -3.39 1.08 13.74
N VAL A 74 -2.44 1.86 14.25
CA VAL A 74 -1.26 1.28 14.92
C VAL A 74 -1.59 0.55 16.21
N ASN A 75 -2.75 0.83 16.81
CA ASN A 75 -3.22 0.19 18.03
C ASN A 75 -3.84 -1.16 17.72
N LYS A 76 -4.73 -1.20 16.72
CA LYS A 76 -5.38 -2.43 16.28
C LYS A 76 -4.39 -3.41 15.65
N ILE A 77 -3.40 -2.91 14.89
CA ILE A 77 -2.27 -3.72 14.39
C ILE A 77 -1.45 -4.29 15.55
N GLY A 78 -1.21 -3.50 16.59
CA GLY A 78 -0.52 -3.98 17.79
C GLY A 78 -1.29 -5.08 18.53
N LYS A 79 -2.63 -4.99 18.57
CA LYS A 79 -3.51 -5.97 19.22
C LYS A 79 -3.77 -7.21 18.38
N SER A 80 -3.73 -7.12 17.05
CA SER A 80 -3.93 -8.27 16.18
C SER A 80 -2.71 -9.20 16.12
N GLY A 81 -1.54 -8.77 16.63
CA GLY A 81 -0.29 -9.51 16.51
C GLY A 81 0.29 -9.52 15.09
N GLU A 82 -0.30 -8.77 14.16
CA GLU A 82 0.16 -8.70 12.78
C GLU A 82 1.40 -7.80 12.63
N ASN A 83 2.30 -8.18 11.72
CA ASN A 83 3.52 -7.41 11.49
C ASN A 83 3.20 -6.10 10.76
N PHE A 84 3.47 -4.97 11.43
CA PHE A 84 3.27 -3.62 10.89
C PHE A 84 3.91 -3.41 9.51
N GLY A 85 5.13 -3.91 9.28
CA GLY A 85 5.81 -3.78 8.00
C GLY A 85 5.18 -4.61 6.88
N LYS A 86 4.52 -5.72 7.22
CA LYS A 86 3.78 -6.55 6.26
C LYS A 86 2.51 -5.83 5.81
N ILE A 87 1.73 -5.32 6.76
CA ILE A 87 0.50 -4.56 6.47
C ILE A 87 0.83 -3.30 5.67
N LEU A 88 1.89 -2.58 6.07
CA LEU A 88 2.36 -1.41 5.32
C LEU A 88 2.70 -1.75 3.87
N ARG A 89 3.45 -2.83 3.62
CA ARG A 89 3.77 -3.26 2.25
C ARG A 89 2.53 -3.67 1.48
N HIS A 90 1.58 -4.35 2.11
CA HIS A 90 0.33 -4.75 1.47
C HIS A 90 -0.40 -3.51 0.92
N GLU A 91 -0.58 -2.50 1.75
CA GLU A 91 -1.24 -1.26 1.36
C GLU A 91 -0.46 -0.45 0.32
N LEU A 92 0.87 -0.42 0.40
CA LEU A 92 1.70 0.19 -0.65
C LEU A 92 1.56 -0.55 -1.99
N GLY A 93 1.29 -1.87 -1.95
CA GLY A 93 0.96 -2.67 -3.12
C GLY A 93 -0.30 -2.16 -3.84
N HIS A 94 -1.34 -1.75 -3.10
CA HIS A 94 -2.54 -1.13 -3.68
C HIS A 94 -2.25 0.21 -4.38
N ILE A 95 -1.33 1.00 -3.82
CA ILE A 95 -0.91 2.28 -4.44
C ILE A 95 -0.16 2.01 -5.74
N VAL A 96 0.80 1.06 -5.73
CA VAL A 96 1.55 0.66 -6.93
C VAL A 96 0.61 0.12 -8.00
N ASP A 97 -0.38 -0.69 -7.60
CA ASP A 97 -1.41 -1.16 -8.52
C ASP A 97 -2.16 0.01 -9.16
N SER A 98 -2.63 0.96 -8.35
CA SER A 98 -3.41 2.09 -8.85
C SER A 98 -2.67 2.97 -9.87
N GLU A 99 -1.36 3.12 -9.75
CA GLU A 99 -0.57 4.00 -10.61
C GLU A 99 0.12 3.31 -11.78
N LYS A 100 0.73 2.14 -11.52
CA LYS A 100 1.69 1.52 -12.44
C LYS A 100 1.13 0.29 -13.11
N VAL A 101 0.44 -0.55 -12.36
CA VAL A 101 -0.07 -1.82 -12.89
C VAL A 101 -1.46 -1.65 -13.50
N LYS A 102 -2.27 -0.74 -12.95
CA LYS A 102 -3.65 -0.44 -13.35
C LYS A 102 -4.53 -1.68 -13.45
N MET A 103 -4.46 -2.62 -12.49
CA MET A 103 -5.37 -3.78 -12.43
C MET A 103 -6.83 -3.39 -12.09
N SER A 104 -7.18 -2.10 -12.12
CA SER A 104 -8.56 -1.61 -11.99
C SER A 104 -9.45 -2.02 -13.17
N LYS A 105 -8.87 -2.37 -14.32
CA LYS A 105 -9.61 -3.00 -15.42
C LYS A 105 -9.50 -4.53 -15.31
N PRO A 106 -10.62 -5.29 -15.37
CA PRO A 106 -10.59 -6.76 -15.32
C PRO A 106 -9.77 -7.42 -16.45
N THR A 107 -9.36 -6.64 -17.45
CA THR A 107 -8.59 -7.07 -18.61
C THR A 107 -7.08 -6.88 -18.47
N ASP A 108 -6.59 -5.89 -17.69
CA ASP A 108 -5.15 -5.66 -17.51
C ASP A 108 -4.67 -6.37 -16.25
N THR A 109 -4.16 -7.56 -16.47
CA THR A 109 -3.75 -8.45 -15.40
C THR A 109 -2.27 -8.67 -15.54
N TRP A 110 -1.44 -8.02 -14.73
CA TRP A 110 -0.02 -8.43 -14.58
C TRP A 110 0.08 -9.94 -14.30
N SER A 111 -0.95 -10.51 -13.68
CA SER A 111 -1.16 -11.96 -13.53
C SER A 111 -1.43 -12.76 -14.81
N LYS A 112 -1.89 -12.15 -15.91
CA LYS A 112 -2.02 -12.78 -17.24
C LYS A 112 -0.95 -12.31 -18.23
N ASN A 113 -0.37 -11.13 -18.03
CA ASN A 113 0.58 -10.50 -18.95
C ASN A 113 2.05 -10.79 -18.60
N THR A 114 2.36 -11.17 -17.35
CA THR A 114 3.73 -11.49 -16.93
C THR A 114 3.86 -12.93 -16.44
N LYS A 115 5.00 -13.58 -16.76
CA LYS A 115 5.33 -14.92 -16.23
C LYS A 115 5.44 -14.91 -14.70
N GLU A 116 5.94 -13.83 -14.13
CA GLU A 116 6.06 -13.62 -12.68
C GLU A 116 4.68 -13.53 -12.02
N GLY A 117 3.78 -12.71 -12.57
CA GLY A 117 2.41 -12.59 -12.08
C GLY A 117 1.63 -13.89 -12.18
N LYS A 118 1.78 -14.66 -13.26
CA LYS A 118 1.18 -16.01 -13.38
C LYS A 118 1.65 -16.95 -12.27
N LYS A 119 2.97 -16.99 -12.02
CA LYS A 119 3.58 -17.85 -10.98
C LYS A 119 3.16 -17.40 -9.58
N ALA A 120 3.19 -16.10 -9.30
CA ALA A 120 2.78 -15.50 -8.04
C ALA A 120 1.30 -15.80 -7.73
N MET A 121 0.39 -15.52 -8.67
CA MET A 121 -1.04 -15.80 -8.48
C MET A 121 -1.34 -17.27 -8.26
N LYS A 122 -0.68 -18.17 -8.99
CA LYS A 122 -0.83 -19.62 -8.81
C LYS A 122 -0.39 -20.06 -7.40
N LYS A 123 0.66 -19.46 -6.85
CA LYS A 123 1.15 -19.75 -5.49
C LYS A 123 0.24 -19.16 -4.40
N LEU A 124 -0.25 -17.93 -4.59
CA LEU A 124 -1.09 -17.23 -3.64
C LEU A 124 -2.52 -17.79 -3.58
N ARG A 125 -3.14 -18.10 -4.73
CA ARG A 125 -4.46 -18.77 -4.78
C ARG A 125 -4.47 -20.11 -4.07
N LYS A 126 -3.35 -20.84 -4.10
CA LYS A 126 -3.20 -22.11 -3.36
C LYS A 126 -3.08 -21.92 -1.85
N LYS A 127 -2.62 -20.75 -1.37
CA LYS A 127 -2.47 -20.45 0.06
C LYS A 127 -3.71 -19.81 0.68
N SER A 128 -4.43 -18.95 -0.04
CA SER A 128 -5.51 -18.14 0.56
C SER A 128 -6.93 -18.66 0.36
N GLY A 129 -7.13 -19.76 -0.38
CA GLY A 129 -8.49 -20.19 -0.75
C GLY A 129 -9.14 -19.26 -1.78
N SER A 130 -10.06 -19.79 -2.58
CA SER A 130 -10.33 -19.32 -3.95
C SER A 130 -11.08 -17.98 -4.14
N LYS A 131 -11.22 -17.12 -3.11
CA LYS A 131 -12.09 -15.92 -3.17
C LYS A 131 -11.39 -14.56 -3.03
N GLN A 132 -10.07 -14.48 -3.01
CA GLN A 132 -9.39 -13.17 -3.01
C GLN A 132 -9.40 -12.50 -4.40
N SER A 133 -9.62 -11.18 -4.42
CA SER A 133 -9.59 -10.39 -5.66
C SER A 133 -8.17 -10.31 -6.24
N ALA A 134 -8.03 -10.00 -7.54
CA ALA A 134 -6.72 -9.86 -8.15
C ALA A 134 -5.88 -8.73 -7.51
N LYS A 135 -6.53 -7.68 -7.01
CA LYS A 135 -5.89 -6.58 -6.28
C LYS A 135 -5.34 -7.04 -4.95
N GLU A 136 -6.14 -7.77 -4.18
CA GLU A 136 -5.72 -8.36 -2.90
C GLU A 136 -4.53 -9.31 -3.08
N LEU A 137 -4.57 -10.15 -4.11
CA LEU A 137 -3.47 -11.07 -4.41
C LEU A 137 -2.19 -10.33 -4.89
N PHE A 138 -2.32 -9.22 -5.61
CA PHE A 138 -1.17 -8.40 -5.98
C PHE A 138 -0.56 -7.71 -4.75
N ALA A 139 -1.41 -7.14 -3.88
CA ALA A 139 -0.97 -6.56 -2.62
C ALA A 139 -0.29 -7.61 -1.73
N ASP A 140 -0.82 -8.83 -1.65
CA ASP A 140 -0.18 -9.96 -0.96
C ASP A 140 1.17 -10.34 -1.58
N HIS A 141 1.30 -10.37 -2.90
CA HIS A 141 2.58 -10.56 -3.57
C HIS A 141 3.58 -9.46 -3.20
N PHE A 142 3.11 -8.22 -3.10
CA PHE A 142 3.94 -7.07 -2.74
C PHE A 142 4.48 -7.14 -1.30
N THR A 143 3.89 -7.98 -0.46
CA THR A 143 4.38 -8.22 0.91
C THR A 143 5.53 -9.21 1.02
N ILE A 144 5.74 -10.06 0.00
CA ILE A 144 6.75 -11.14 -0.04
C ILE A 144 8.09 -10.57 -0.51
#